data_AF-A0A645ID09-F1
#
_entry.id   AF-A0A645ID09-F1
#
_cell.length_a   1.000
_cell.length_b   1.000
_cell.length_c   1.000
_cell.angle_alpha   90.00
_cell.angle_beta   90.00
_cell.angle_gamma   90.00
#
_symmetry.space_group_name_H-M   'P 1'
#
loop_
_entity.id
_entity.type
_entity.pdbx_description
1 polymer ?
#
loop_
_entity_poly.entity_id
_entity_poly.type
_entity_poly.pdbx_seq_one_letter_code
_entity_poly.pdbx_strand_id
1 'polypeptide(L)'
;MNDDAIMVDAQLPKGPVTLAKIYPGFKKLSIIKAKIEDYVQYPGSDCLNGALIRYRDGHKVMDALCSHHSLIVSGDVAPQLRQLSRIFGWETIEL
;
A
#
# COMPACT_ATOMS: atom_id res chain seq x y z
N MET A 1 -18.18 14.94 -10.27
CA MET A 1 -18.72 13.79 -11.03
C MET A 1 -18.62 14.13 -12.50
N ASN A 2 -18.00 13.27 -13.29
CA ASN A 2 -17.97 13.36 -14.76
C ASN A 2 -18.75 12.16 -15.28
N ASP A 3 -19.77 12.41 -16.11
CA ASP A 3 -20.69 11.38 -16.60
C ASP A 3 -20.01 10.35 -17.53
N ASP A 4 -18.84 10.70 -18.08
CA ASP A 4 -18.03 9.82 -18.93
C ASP A 4 -16.95 9.06 -18.15
N ALA A 5 -16.85 9.25 -16.83
CA ALA A 5 -15.83 8.59 -16.01
C ALA A 5 -16.25 7.15 -15.67
N ILE A 6 -15.34 6.20 -15.87
CA ILE A 6 -15.52 4.80 -15.50
C ILE A 6 -14.68 4.49 -14.27
N MET A 7 -15.33 3.98 -13.22
CA MET A 7 -14.67 3.41 -12.06
C MET A 7 -14.62 1.89 -12.22
N VAL A 8 -13.42 1.31 -12.14
CA VAL A 8 -13.25 -0.15 -12.24
C VAL A 8 -13.57 -0.77 -10.89
N ASP A 9 -14.59 -1.62 -10.87
CA ASP A 9 -14.88 -2.47 -9.72
C ASP A 9 -13.95 -3.68 -9.71
N ALA A 10 -12.92 -3.64 -8.86
CA ALA A 10 -11.94 -4.71 -8.75
C ALA A 10 -11.43 -4.88 -7.33
N GLN A 11 -11.04 -6.11 -7.01
CA GLN A 11 -10.47 -6.50 -5.73
C GLN A 11 -9.18 -7.29 -5.96
N LEU A 12 -8.18 -7.05 -5.11
CA LEU A 12 -7.04 -7.94 -4.95
C LEU A 12 -7.46 -9.10 -4.04
N PRO A 13 -6.78 -10.26 -4.13
CA PRO A 13 -7.01 -11.34 -3.18
C PRO A 13 -6.82 -10.86 -1.74
N LYS A 14 -7.78 -11.19 -0.86
CA LYS A 14 -7.61 -11.03 0.58
C LYS A 14 -6.40 -11.84 1.05
N GLY A 15 -5.74 -11.39 2.10
CA GLY A 15 -4.55 -12.05 2.64
C GLY A 15 -3.33 -11.14 2.73
N PRO A 16 -2.13 -11.73 2.89
CA PRO A 16 -0.90 -10.97 3.08
C PRO A 16 -0.65 -10.03 1.90
N VAL A 17 -0.26 -8.80 2.20
CA VAL A 17 0.20 -7.81 1.22
C VAL A 17 1.41 -7.08 1.76
N THR A 18 2.18 -6.51 0.85
CA THR A 18 3.29 -5.61 1.19
C THR A 18 3.00 -4.26 0.56
N LEU A 19 2.95 -3.22 1.39
CA LEU A 19 2.86 -1.86 0.91
C LEU A 19 4.26 -1.32 0.63
N ALA A 20 4.42 -0.64 -0.50
CA ALA A 20 5.70 -0.09 -0.92
C ALA A 20 5.57 1.34 -1.44
N LYS A 21 6.53 2.20 -1.06
CA LYS A 21 6.59 3.57 -1.57
C LYS A 21 8.01 4.09 -1.62
N ILE A 22 8.42 4.56 -2.80
CA ILE A 22 9.68 5.28 -2.98
C ILE A 22 9.49 6.71 -2.45
N TYR A 23 10.41 7.18 -1.62
CA TYR A 23 10.40 8.56 -1.12
C TYR A 23 10.75 9.53 -2.26
N PRO A 24 10.26 10.79 -2.22
CA PRO A 24 10.47 11.76 -3.29
C PRO A 24 11.93 12.01 -3.69
N GLY A 25 12.87 11.82 -2.75
CA GLY A 25 14.30 11.95 -3.00
C GLY A 25 14.94 10.79 -3.76
N PHE A 26 14.19 9.74 -4.14
CA PHE A 26 14.68 8.56 -4.87
C PHE A 26 15.90 7.88 -4.23
N LYS A 27 15.97 7.92 -2.89
CA LYS A 27 17.06 7.34 -2.09
C LYS A 27 16.56 6.44 -0.97
N LYS A 28 15.25 6.31 -0.79
CA LYS A 28 14.64 5.56 0.31
C LYS A 28 13.37 4.86 -0.13
N LEU A 29 13.19 3.63 0.33
CA LEU A 29 12.01 2.80 0.11
C LEU A 29 11.31 2.48 1.44
N SER A 30 10.01 2.75 1.52
CA SER A 30 9.14 2.21 2.56
C SER A 30 8.68 0.82 2.17
N ILE A 31 8.77 -0.13 3.11
CA ILE A 31 8.29 -1.52 2.97
C ILE A 31 7.47 -1.84 4.22
N ILE A 32 6.17 -2.02 4.09
CA ILE A 32 5.27 -2.22 5.23
C ILE A 32 4.51 -3.52 5.02
N LYS A 33 4.61 -4.45 5.99
CA LYS A 33 3.83 -5.68 5.93
C LYS A 33 2.42 -5.46 6.43
N ALA A 34 1.43 -5.97 5.72
CA ALA A 34 0.03 -5.83 6.08
C ALA A 34 -0.80 -7.02 5.58
N LYS A 35 -2.11 -6.95 5.84
CA LYS A 35 -3.09 -7.91 5.34
C LYS A 35 -4.31 -7.17 4.82
N ILE A 36 -4.78 -7.50 3.62
CA ILE A 36 -6.15 -7.16 3.20
C ILE A 36 -7.08 -8.12 3.93
N GLU A 37 -7.89 -7.58 4.85
CA GLU A 37 -8.86 -8.35 5.62
C GLU A 37 -10.18 -8.48 4.90
N ASP A 38 -10.65 -7.37 4.33
CA ASP A 38 -11.91 -7.32 3.61
C ASP A 38 -11.97 -6.13 2.64
N TYR A 39 -13.10 -5.99 1.97
CA TYR A 39 -13.52 -4.83 1.22
C TYR A 39 -14.81 -4.29 1.81
N VAL A 40 -14.86 -2.97 1.97
CA VAL A 40 -15.98 -2.27 2.61
C VAL A 40 -16.42 -1.11 1.74
N GLN A 41 -17.72 -0.90 1.65
CA GLN A 41 -18.31 0.26 1.00
C GLN A 41 -18.81 1.24 2.05
N TYR A 42 -18.42 2.51 1.89
CA TYR A 42 -18.86 3.59 2.78
C TYR A 42 -19.91 4.47 2.08
N PRO A 43 -20.93 4.96 2.81
CA PRO A 43 -21.91 5.89 2.25
C PRO A 43 -21.23 7.12 1.64
N GLY A 44 -21.61 7.48 0.41
CA GLY A 44 -21.07 8.65 -0.29
C GLY A 44 -19.69 8.46 -0.91
N SER A 45 -19.15 7.24 -0.95
CA SER A 45 -17.90 6.94 -1.68
C SER A 45 -18.17 6.77 -3.17
N ASP A 46 -17.42 7.51 -4.00
CA ASP A 46 -17.40 7.37 -5.47
C ASP A 46 -16.73 6.05 -5.90
N CYS A 47 -15.93 5.45 -5.01
CA CYS A 47 -15.41 4.10 -5.18
C CYS A 47 -16.42 3.08 -4.67
N LEU A 48 -16.59 1.96 -5.39
CA LEU A 48 -17.47 0.84 -5.03
C LEU A 48 -16.90 -0.15 -4.01
N ASN A 49 -15.57 -0.13 -3.79
CA ASN A 49 -14.89 -1.06 -2.88
C ASN A 49 -13.62 -0.43 -2.27
N GLY A 50 -13.63 -0.18 -0.97
CA GLY A 50 -12.44 0.23 -0.21
C GLY A 50 -11.77 -0.97 0.46
N ALA A 51 -10.47 -1.20 0.20
CA ALA A 51 -9.73 -2.28 0.86
C ALA A 51 -9.52 -1.96 2.35
N LEU A 52 -9.94 -2.87 3.23
CA LEU A 52 -9.63 -2.82 4.67
C LEU A 52 -8.27 -3.48 4.91
N ILE A 53 -7.26 -2.66 5.13
CA ILE A 53 -5.86 -3.11 5.32
C ILE A 53 -5.51 -3.06 6.81
N ARG A 54 -5.19 -4.21 7.38
CA ARG A 54 -4.69 -4.32 8.75
C ARG A 54 -3.17 -4.31 8.79
N TYR A 55 -2.63 -3.43 9.61
CA TYR A 55 -1.23 -3.37 10.00
C TYR A 55 -1.02 -4.03 11.36
N ARG A 56 0.23 -4.36 11.69
CA ARG A 56 0.60 -4.78 13.06
C ARG A 56 0.42 -3.63 14.06
N ASP A 57 0.81 -2.42 13.66
CA ASP A 57 0.66 -1.18 14.43
C ASP A 57 0.25 -0.06 13.46
N GLY A 58 -1.04 0.27 13.47
CA GLY A 58 -1.60 1.26 12.56
C GLY A 58 -1.11 2.68 12.85
N HIS A 59 -0.95 3.05 14.12
CA HIS A 59 -0.51 4.40 14.51
C HIS A 59 0.91 4.65 14.03
N LYS A 60 1.82 3.71 14.29
CA LYS A 60 3.21 3.83 13.83
C LYS A 60 3.31 3.91 12.31
N VAL A 61 2.45 3.20 11.58
CA VAL A 61 2.39 3.32 10.12
C VAL A 61 1.94 4.72 9.72
N MET A 62 0.84 5.23 10.28
CA MET A 62 0.33 6.56 9.94
C MET A 62 1.34 7.68 10.23
N ASP A 63 2.10 7.58 11.33
CA ASP A 63 3.14 8.55 11.68
C ASP A 63 4.35 8.50 10.73
N ALA A 64 4.61 7.34 10.11
CA ALA A 64 5.79 7.12 9.28
C ALA A 64 5.53 7.23 7.77
N LEU A 65 4.27 7.21 7.33
CA LEU A 65 3.90 7.30 5.91
C LEU A 65 4.42 8.60 5.29
N CYS A 66 5.21 8.48 4.23
CA CYS A 66 5.75 9.63 3.50
C CYS A 66 4.78 10.20 2.45
N SER A 67 3.62 9.58 2.26
CA SER A 67 2.62 9.93 1.26
C SER A 67 1.29 9.23 1.56
N HIS A 68 0.18 9.82 1.10
CA HIS A 68 -1.13 9.17 1.08
C HIS A 68 -1.26 8.14 -0.05
N HIS A 69 -0.35 8.12 -1.03
CA HIS A 69 -0.30 7.12 -2.11
C HIS A 69 0.76 6.06 -1.83
N SER A 70 0.37 4.79 -1.92
CA SER A 70 1.26 3.63 -1.75
C SER A 70 0.95 2.54 -2.78
N LEU A 71 1.94 1.76 -3.16
CA LEU A 71 1.74 0.53 -3.94
C LEU A 71 1.30 -0.57 -2.98
N ILE A 72 0.25 -1.31 -3.34
CA ILE A 72 -0.16 -2.53 -2.62
C ILE A 72 0.24 -3.72 -3.48
N VAL A 73 1.13 -4.56 -2.96
CA VAL A 73 1.62 -5.75 -3.68
C VAL A 73 1.09 -7.00 -2.97
N SER A 74 0.45 -7.89 -3.73
CA SER A 74 -0.04 -9.17 -3.20
C SER A 74 1.11 -10.03 -2.66
N GLY A 75 0.95 -10.56 -1.45
CA GLY A 75 1.93 -11.41 -0.77
C GLY A 75 2.93 -10.67 0.11
N ASP A 76 3.76 -11.44 0.82
CA ASP A 76 4.94 -10.95 1.53
C ASP A 76 6.12 -10.88 0.55
N VAL A 77 6.29 -9.72 -0.07
CA VAL A 77 7.35 -9.44 -1.03
C VAL A 77 8.46 -8.54 -0.45
N ALA A 78 8.48 -8.36 0.88
CA ALA A 78 9.51 -7.57 1.54
C ALA A 78 10.95 -8.04 1.19
N PRO A 79 11.26 -9.36 1.11
CA PRO A 79 12.59 -9.80 0.70
C PRO A 79 13.02 -9.28 -0.69
N GLN A 80 12.10 -9.29 -1.66
CA GLN A 80 12.33 -8.83 -3.03
C GLN A 80 12.53 -7.31 -3.06
N LEU A 81 11.74 -6.55 -2.30
CA LEU A 81 11.86 -5.10 -2.20
C LEU A 81 13.16 -4.66 -1.49
N ARG A 82 13.65 -5.44 -0.52
CA ARG A 82 14.99 -5.24 0.06
C ARG A 82 16.08 -5.44 -0.98
N GLN A 83 15.97 -6.49 -1.81
CA GLN A 83 16.94 -6.74 -2.87
C GLN A 83 16.94 -5.59 -3.89
N LEU A 84 15.76 -5.11 -4.29
CA LEU A 84 15.60 -3.93 -5.14
C LEU A 84 16.32 -2.72 -4.54
N SER A 85 16.08 -2.43 -3.26
CA SER A 85 16.70 -1.29 -2.58
C SER A 85 18.22 -1.38 -2.58
N ARG A 86 18.79 -2.57 -2.39
CA ARG A 86 20.25 -2.78 -2.45
C ARG A 86 20.83 -2.50 -3.84
N ILE A 87 20.14 -2.93 -4.91
CA ILE A 87 20.58 -2.68 -6.29
C ILE A 87 20.67 -1.19 -6.57
N PHE A 88 19.67 -0.42 -6.11
CA PHE A 88 19.60 1.02 -6.34
C PHE A 88 20.30 1.87 -5.27
N GLY A 89 20.93 1.25 -4.26
CA GLY A 89 21.59 1.95 -3.17
C GLY A 89 20.62 2.77 -2.29
N TRP A 90 19.37 2.32 -2.15
CA TRP A 90 18.35 2.98 -1.36
C TRP A 90 18.38 2.53 0.11
N GLU A 91 18.16 3.48 1.01
CA GLU A 91 17.78 3.22 2.39
C GLU A 91 16.41 2.52 2.45
N THR A 92 16.16 1.77 3.51
CA THR A 92 14.87 1.11 3.74
C THR A 92 14.28 1.51 5.09
N ILE A 93 12.97 1.70 5.13
CA ILE A 93 12.19 1.71 6.37
C ILE A 93 11.24 0.52 6.32
N GLU A 94 11.32 -0.34 7.34
CA GLU A 94 10.50 -1.54 7.48
C GLU A 94 9.59 -1.45 8.72
N LEU A 95 8.29 -1.71 8.54
CA LEU A 95 7.26 -1.65 9.59
C LEU A 95 6.40 -2.92 9.62
#